data_AF-A0A3E2W4K3-F1
#
_entry.id   AF-A0A3E2W4K3-F1
#
_cell.length_a   1.000
_cell.length_b   1.000
_cell.length_c   1.000
_cell.angle_alpha   90.00
_cell.angle_beta   90.00
_cell.angle_gamma   90.00
#
_symmetry.space_group_name_H-M   'P 1'
#
loop_
_entity.id
_entity.type
_entity.pdbx_description
1 polymer ?
#
loop_
_entity_poly.entity_id
_entity_poly.type
_entity_poly.pdbx_seq_one_letter_code
_entity_poly.pdbx_strand_id
1 'polypeptide(L)'
;MAGKERYKREIALLFPYRSKKEKVFLNTFMQNIEDADYKEIVEEWGAPIAVVYSYIEAQDTEIIMKRLNRRKLLKTFLSVALLLLTATLAIYTYFLNKSYQAVRDTIPNEIKETLIIEE
;
A
#
# COMPACT_ATOMS: atom_id res chain seq x y z
N MET A 1 7.07 -27.18 -16.08
CA MET A 1 6.19 -25.99 -16.21
C MET A 1 5.95 -25.80 -17.69
N ALA A 2 4.70 -25.63 -18.12
CA ALA A 2 4.39 -25.28 -19.50
C ALA A 2 5.18 -24.02 -19.90
N GLY A 3 5.81 -24.01 -21.09
CA GLY A 3 6.66 -22.91 -21.55
C GLY A 3 5.93 -21.56 -21.52
N LYS A 4 4.64 -21.62 -21.88
CA LYS A 4 3.68 -20.51 -21.82
C LYS A 4 3.50 -19.92 -20.42
N GLU A 5 3.36 -20.77 -19.40
CA GLU A 5 3.18 -20.31 -18.01
C GLU A 5 4.45 -19.69 -17.43
N ARG A 6 5.63 -20.20 -17.84
CA ARG A 6 6.91 -19.58 -17.48
C ARG A 6 7.04 -18.19 -18.08
N TYR A 7 6.76 -18.06 -19.38
CA TYR A 7 6.83 -16.79 -20.11
C TYR A 7 5.87 -15.74 -19.52
N LYS A 8 4.62 -16.13 -19.26
CA LYS A 8 3.63 -15.28 -18.57
C LYS A 8 4.11 -14.78 -17.22
N ARG A 9 4.73 -15.64 -16.42
CA ARG A 9 5.23 -15.29 -15.08
C ARG A 9 6.37 -14.28 -15.18
N GLU A 10 7.30 -14.46 -16.12
CA GLU A 10 8.41 -13.53 -16.32
C GLU A 10 7.90 -12.14 -16.73
N ILE A 11 6.99 -12.04 -17.69
CA ILE A 11 6.37 -10.75 -18.07
C ILE A 11 5.64 -10.12 -16.87
N ALA A 12 4.87 -10.89 -16.11
CA ALA A 12 4.13 -10.40 -14.95
C ALA A 12 5.04 -9.84 -13.84
N LEU A 13 6.25 -10.37 -13.69
CA LEU A 13 7.24 -9.91 -12.71
C LEU A 13 7.93 -8.62 -13.15
N LEU A 14 8.13 -8.44 -14.46
CA LEU A 14 8.81 -7.29 -15.03
C LEU A 14 7.94 -6.03 -15.05
N PHE A 15 6.61 -6.15 -14.95
CA PHE A 15 5.75 -4.98 -14.89
C PHE A 15 6.00 -4.14 -13.62
N PRO A 16 6.36 -2.84 -13.76
CA PRO A 16 6.58 -1.96 -12.60
C PRO A 16 5.28 -1.67 -11.83
N TYR A 17 4.13 -1.88 -12.49
CA TYR A 17 2.81 -1.67 -11.93
C TYR A 17 2.01 -2.97 -12.10
N ARG A 18 1.34 -3.44 -11.04
CA ARG A 18 0.37 -4.55 -11.12
C ARG A 18 -1.07 -4.03 -11.16
N SER A 19 -1.36 -3.14 -12.09
CA SER A 19 -2.68 -2.57 -12.33
C SER A 19 -3.59 -3.54 -13.10
N LYS A 20 -4.90 -3.29 -13.07
CA LYS A 20 -5.87 -4.04 -13.88
C LYS A 20 -5.56 -3.97 -15.37
N LYS A 21 -5.02 -2.84 -15.86
CA LYS A 21 -4.65 -2.67 -17.28
C LYS A 21 -3.51 -3.61 -17.70
N GLU A 22 -2.44 -3.70 -16.91
CA GLU A 22 -1.35 -4.65 -17.19
C GLU A 22 -1.83 -6.10 -17.16
N LYS A 23 -2.74 -6.44 -16.23
CA LYS A 23 -3.34 -7.79 -16.20
C LYS A 23 -4.17 -8.10 -17.43
N VAL A 24 -4.98 -7.14 -17.91
CA VAL A 24 -5.79 -7.32 -19.12
C VAL A 24 -4.88 -7.44 -20.34
N PHE A 25 -3.90 -6.55 -20.49
CA PHE A 25 -2.91 -6.62 -21.57
C PHE A 25 -2.22 -7.98 -21.60
N LEU A 26 -1.66 -8.42 -20.46
CA LEU A 26 -0.98 -9.71 -20.37
C LEU A 26 -1.91 -10.87 -20.71
N ASN A 27 -3.15 -10.86 -20.23
CA ASN A 27 -4.07 -11.95 -20.51
C ASN A 27 -4.45 -12.01 -21.99
N THR A 28 -4.71 -10.86 -22.63
CA THR A 28 -4.98 -10.77 -24.07
C THR A 28 -3.75 -11.16 -24.89
N PHE A 29 -2.55 -10.75 -24.48
CA PHE A 29 -1.30 -11.12 -25.14
C PHE A 29 -1.07 -12.64 -25.09
N MET A 30 -1.25 -13.26 -23.91
CA MET A 30 -1.08 -14.70 -23.72
C MET A 30 -2.18 -15.55 -24.39
N GLN A 31 -3.32 -14.97 -24.78
CA GLN A 31 -4.35 -15.69 -25.53
C GLN A 31 -3.90 -16.02 -26.95
N ASN A 32 -3.05 -15.19 -27.54
CA ASN A 32 -2.55 -15.38 -28.90
C ASN A 32 -1.35 -16.33 -28.97
N ILE A 33 -0.75 -16.68 -27.83
CA ILE A 33 0.42 -17.56 -27.74
C ILE A 33 -0.07 -19.00 -27.53
N GLU A 34 0.30 -19.92 -28.43
CA GLU A 34 0.05 -21.35 -28.23
C GLU A 34 0.98 -21.94 -27.16
N ASP A 35 0.63 -23.10 -26.59
CA ASP A 35 1.47 -23.73 -25.59
C ASP A 35 2.62 -24.48 -26.27
N ALA A 36 3.81 -23.89 -26.22
CA ALA A 36 5.02 -24.37 -26.87
C ALA A 36 6.23 -24.33 -25.91
N ASP A 37 7.42 -24.73 -26.37
CA ASP A 37 8.62 -24.58 -25.56
C ASP A 37 8.94 -23.10 -25.32
N TYR A 38 9.51 -22.79 -24.15
CA TYR A 38 9.84 -21.41 -23.80
C TYR A 38 10.75 -20.74 -24.86
N LYS A 39 11.69 -21.48 -25.45
CA LYS A 39 12.60 -20.91 -26.46
C LYS A 39 11.86 -20.51 -27.73
N GLU A 40 10.94 -21.35 -28.21
CA GLU A 40 10.13 -21.09 -29.39
C GLU A 40 9.25 -19.86 -29.18
N ILE A 41 8.62 -19.74 -28.00
CA ILE A 41 7.82 -18.56 -27.64
C ILE A 41 8.68 -17.29 -27.65
N VAL A 42 9.91 -17.35 -27.11
CA VAL A 42 10.80 -16.18 -27.07
C VAL A 42 11.31 -15.80 -28.47
N GLU A 43 11.49 -16.77 -29.35
CA GLU A 43 11.93 -16.53 -30.73
C GLU A 43 10.83 -15.89 -31.58
N GLU A 44 9.59 -16.35 -31.42
CA GLU A 44 8.44 -15.87 -32.20
C GLU A 44 7.84 -14.56 -31.64
N TRP A 45 7.71 -14.45 -30.32
CA TRP A 45 7.05 -13.32 -29.64
C TRP A 45 8.00 -12.31 -29.02
N GLY A 46 9.29 -12.61 -29.03
CA GLY A 46 10.33 -11.78 -28.44
C GLY A 46 10.53 -12.00 -26.94
N ALA A 47 11.64 -11.45 -26.44
CA ALA A 47 12.02 -11.57 -25.04
C ALA A 47 11.00 -10.86 -24.11
N PRO A 48 10.69 -11.43 -22.93
CA PRO A 48 9.76 -10.84 -21.96
C PRO A 48 10.03 -9.36 -21.64
N ILE A 49 11.30 -8.97 -21.58
CA ILE A 49 11.75 -7.59 -21.31
C ILE A 49 11.35 -6.66 -22.46
N ALA A 50 11.54 -7.08 -23.71
CA ALA A 50 11.21 -6.29 -24.88
C ALA A 50 9.69 -6.04 -24.98
N VAL A 51 8.88 -7.05 -24.66
CA VAL A 51 7.41 -6.94 -24.62
C VAL A 51 6.94 -5.95 -23.54
N VAL A 52 7.56 -5.98 -22.36
CA VAL A 52 7.22 -5.02 -21.30
C VAL A 52 7.66 -3.60 -21.68
N TYR A 53 8.83 -3.47 -22.31
CA TYR A 53 9.35 -2.19 -22.76
C TYR A 53 8.43 -1.55 -23.80
N SER A 54 8.04 -2.31 -24.84
CA SER A 54 7.12 -1.81 -25.87
C SER A 54 5.76 -1.41 -25.31
N TYR A 55 5.24 -2.15 -24.31
CA TYR A 55 4.01 -1.78 -23.61
C TYR A 55 4.15 -0.48 -22.80
N ILE A 56 5.32 -0.22 -22.20
CA ILE A 56 5.58 1.02 -21.47
C ILE A 56 5.78 2.19 -22.44
N GLU A 57 6.50 1.99 -23.53
CA GLU A 57 6.74 2.98 -24.58
C GLU A 57 5.45 3.37 -25.30
N ALA A 58 4.55 2.42 -25.53
CA ALA A 58 3.21 2.67 -26.08
C ALA A 58 2.28 3.40 -25.09
N GLN A 59 2.63 3.48 -23.80
CA GLN A 59 1.85 4.27 -22.85
C GLN A 59 2.25 5.74 -22.90
N ASP A 60 1.22 6.58 -23.02
CA ASP A 60 1.39 8.02 -22.97
C ASP A 60 2.06 8.47 -21.66
N THR A 61 3.10 9.30 -21.79
CA THR A 61 3.86 9.85 -20.67
C THR A 61 2.95 10.58 -19.69
N GLU A 62 1.89 11.22 -20.18
CA GLU A 62 0.90 11.91 -19.34
C GLU A 62 0.18 10.94 -18.39
N ILE A 63 -0.14 9.73 -18.85
CA ILE A 63 -0.80 8.69 -18.05
C ILE A 63 0.15 8.19 -16.96
N ILE A 64 1.43 8.01 -17.27
CA ILE A 64 2.46 7.60 -16.32
C ILE A 64 2.61 8.66 -15.23
N MET A 65 2.74 9.93 -15.62
CA MET A 65 2.88 11.07 -14.71
C MET A 65 1.66 11.20 -13.77
N LYS A 66 0.45 11.04 -14.30
CA LYS A 66 -0.80 11.09 -13.52
C LYS A 66 -0.89 9.96 -12.50
N ARG A 67 -0.40 8.76 -12.81
CA ARG A 67 -0.34 7.65 -11.84
C ARG A 67 0.69 7.93 -10.74
N LEU A 68 1.83 8.52 -11.08
CA LEU A 68 2.87 8.88 -10.12
C LEU A 68 2.34 9.91 -9.10
N ASN A 69 1.67 10.96 -9.59
CA ASN A 69 1.09 12.00 -8.76
C ASN A 69 -0.02 11.48 -7.83
N ARG A 70 -0.87 10.55 -8.31
CA ARG A 70 -1.89 9.91 -7.44
C ARG A 70 -1.27 9.16 -6.26
N ARG A 71 -0.16 8.45 -6.47
CA ARG A 71 0.54 7.75 -5.37
C ARG A 71 1.09 8.74 -4.35
N LYS A 72 1.63 9.87 -4.80
CA LYS A 72 2.10 10.95 -3.91
C LYS A 72 0.96 11.51 -3.07
N LEU A 73 -0.17 11.84 -3.71
CA LEU A 73 -1.37 12.33 -3.02
C LEU A 73 -1.90 11.33 -1.99
N LEU A 74 -1.95 10.04 -2.32
CA LEU A 74 -2.40 9.00 -1.39
C LEU A 74 -1.49 8.88 -0.17
N LYS A 75 -0.16 8.92 -0.37
CA LYS A 75 0.81 8.91 0.74
C LYS A 75 0.66 10.13 1.64
N THR A 76 0.50 11.31 1.05
CA THR A 76 0.27 12.55 1.79
C THR A 76 -1.04 12.47 2.58
N PHE A 77 -2.11 11.98 1.97
CA PHE A 77 -3.40 11.81 2.65
C PHE A 77 -3.32 10.87 3.85
N LEU A 78 -2.67 9.70 3.70
CA LEU A 78 -2.45 8.78 4.82
C LEU A 78 -1.63 9.42 5.95
N SER A 79 -0.57 10.18 5.60
CA SER A 79 0.25 10.87 6.59
C SER A 79 -0.54 11.91 7.36
N VAL A 80 -1.39 12.69 6.68
CA VAL A 80 -2.25 13.69 7.32
C VAL A 80 -3.29 13.02 8.23
N ALA A 81 -3.91 11.93 7.77
CA ALA A 81 -4.87 11.18 8.57
C ALA A 81 -4.23 10.61 9.86
N LEU A 82 -3.00 10.09 9.76
CA LEU A 82 -2.26 9.59 10.92
C LEU A 82 -1.97 10.70 11.93
N LEU A 83 -1.52 11.87 11.45
CA LEU A 83 -1.27 13.02 12.31
C LEU A 83 -2.55 13.46 13.05
N LEU A 84 -3.68 13.55 12.36
CA LEU A 84 -4.97 13.88 12.99
C LEU A 84 -5.36 12.86 14.07
N LEU A 85 -5.18 11.57 13.81
CA LEU A 85 -5.49 10.52 14.77
C LEU A 85 -4.59 10.60 16.02
N THR A 86 -3.30 10.88 15.85
CA THR A 86 -2.40 11.09 17.00
C THR A 86 -2.76 12.34 17.80
N ALA A 87 -3.19 13.42 17.13
CA ALA A 87 -3.60 14.65 17.79
C ALA A 87 -4.90 14.45 18.60
N THR A 88 -5.89 13.72 18.09
CA THR A 88 -7.13 13.45 18.84
C THR A 88 -6.87 12.60 20.09
N LEU A 89 -6.01 11.59 19.97
CA LEU A 89 -5.58 10.79 21.14
C LEU A 89 -4.86 11.65 22.17
N ALA A 90 -3.94 12.51 21.75
CA ALA A 90 -3.21 13.41 22.66
C ALA A 90 -4.16 14.36 23.40
N ILE A 91 -5.16 14.93 22.72
CA ILE A 91 -6.17 15.79 23.34
C ILE A 91 -7.02 15.01 24.34
N TYR A 92 -7.44 13.79 23.99
CA TYR A 92 -8.23 12.93 24.88
C TYR A 92 -7.45 12.56 26.13
N THR A 93 -6.18 12.16 25.99
CA THR A 93 -5.29 11.87 27.12
C THR A 93 -5.06 13.10 28.00
N TYR A 94 -4.90 14.28 27.40
CA TYR A 94 -4.77 15.53 28.14
C TYR A 94 -6.01 15.83 28.98
N PHE A 95 -7.20 15.71 28.38
CA PHE A 95 -8.47 15.92 29.09
C PHE A 95 -8.65 14.91 30.23
N LEU A 96 -8.34 13.65 29.99
CA LEU A 96 -8.44 12.59 30.99
C LEU A 96 -7.48 12.84 32.17
N ASN A 97 -6.25 13.26 31.89
CA ASN A 97 -5.29 13.61 32.94
C ASN A 97 -5.75 14.83 33.75
N LYS A 98 -6.31 15.85 33.07
CA LYS A 98 -6.89 17.02 33.74
C LYS A 98 -8.07 16.63 34.65
N SER A 99 -8.96 15.76 34.19
CA SER A 99 -10.06 15.26 35.03
C SER A 99 -9.56 14.42 36.20
N TYR A 100 -8.52 13.61 35.99
CA TYR A 100 -7.92 12.80 37.06
C TYR A 100 -7.31 13.69 38.16
N GLN A 101 -6.59 14.74 37.77
CA GLN A 101 -6.03 15.72 38.72
C GLN A 101 -7.13 16.47 39.48
N ALA A 102 -8.19 16.91 38.78
CA ALA A 102 -9.31 17.58 39.42
C ALA A 102 -9.97 16.71 40.51
N VAL A 103 -10.18 15.41 40.23
CA VAL A 103 -10.72 14.47 41.23
C VAL A 103 -9.73 14.27 42.38
N ARG A 104 -8.44 14.03 42.08
CA ARG A 104 -7.40 13.83 43.09
C ARG A 104 -7.28 15.01 44.06
N ASP A 105 -7.41 16.22 43.55
CA ASP A 105 -7.28 17.45 44.34
C ASP A 105 -8.57 17.77 45.13
N THR A 106 -9.71 17.17 44.76
CA THR A 106 -10.97 17.24 45.52
C THR A 106 -11.13 16.15 46.59
N ILE A 107 -10.24 15.16 46.70
CA ILE A 107 -10.28 14.19 47.80
C ILE A 107 -9.83 14.91 49.09
N PRO A 108 -10.70 15.09 50.09
CA PRO A 108 -10.32 15.74 51.34
C PRO A 108 -9.28 14.91 52.09
N ASN A 109 -8.28 15.58 52.68
CA ASN A 109 -7.18 14.94 53.41
C ASN A 109 -7.65 13.99 54.53
N GLU A 110 -8.86 14.17 55.05
CA GLU A 110 -9.43 13.32 56.11
C GLU A 110 -9.64 11.85 55.68
N ILE A 111 -9.91 11.59 54.39
CA ILE A 111 -10.08 10.21 53.87
C ILE A 111 -8.72 9.53 53.67
N LYS A 112 -7.65 10.31 53.44
CA LYS A 112 -6.30 9.77 53.30
C LYS A 112 -5.73 9.31 54.65
N GLU A 113 -6.02 10.01 55.74
CA GLU A 113 -5.55 9.61 57.07
C GLU A 113 -6.28 8.37 57.61
N THR A 114 -7.58 8.21 57.31
CA THR A 114 -8.34 7.02 57.76
C THR A 114 -7.84 5.72 57.13
N LEU A 115 -7.41 5.75 55.86
CA LEU A 115 -6.86 4.58 55.17
C LEU A 115 -5.47 4.14 55.70
N ILE A 116 -4.70 5.06 56.31
CA ILE A 116 -3.36 4.76 56.85
C ILE A 116 -3.46 4.14 58.26
N ILE A 117 -4.58 4.33 58.95
CA ILE A 117 -4.80 3.80 60.31
C ILE A 117 -5.43 2.39 60.27
N GLU A 118 -6.12 2.03 59.18
CA GLU A 118 -6.71 0.70 58.98
C GLU A 118 -5.77 -0.34 58.32
N GLU A 119 -4.56 0.05 57.88
CA GLU A 119 -3.50 -0.84 57.36
C GLU A 119 -2.47 -1.19 58.44
#